data_AF-A0A2I1XAD3-F1
#
_entry.id   AF-A0A2I1XAD3-F1
#
_cell.length_a   1.000
_cell.length_b   1.000
_cell.length_c   1.000
_cell.angle_alpha   90.00
_cell.angle_beta   90.00
_cell.angle_gamma   90.00
#
_symmetry.space_group_name_H-M   'P 1'
#
loop_
_entity.id
_entity.type
_entity.pdbx_description
1 polymer ?
#
loop_
_entity_poly.entity_id
_entity_poly.type
_entity_poly.pdbx_seq_one_letter_code
_entity_poly.pdbx_strand_id
1 'polypeptide(L)'
;MTHTESSAQPSTMDTAAFLKHIESAFHRIFSDDLNLMQYLPEDKWLALKQEGLLLPFLDKKHGGRKGSQFEIQEVLRIAGHYGVPVTLRTGIEGALVLQPLQEFGDEAQIAQGLDMIFKGEGGGLGITEPETSGAAIAREMQSYYEYIDEQTIYVNAAKYWQGNSQSDFLLVAAKERKNGKLSKVINLLLVPKQYIRYEALTSEGLRAVRYAVNRIDAEMPAAAVMKLSQNDAAGLRAFQNIFIRSRLQLIGMTHGIMEYILENLNQYVRNDIKFVDYERREIQRRHQVSEILYRYVCHSVSPVAPVAHQLMEANIIKTLATEYTYAAAQMLQKLLGAKGFERGHTASNIAIDIRPFTIFEGPNDMLYAEIYDQFVRATAEEKEAGIKLDKNQTLLARLQTDARFAAVARDYTLPEDIRSFLQEHTLTDACALQKVFIGKIIARLFVFVQAEHEDTVAFLLNDIRKDILDCRYCG
;
A
#
# COMPACT_ATOMS: atom_id res chain seq x y z
N MET A 1 34.31 28.29 20.29
CA MET A 1 32.94 28.55 19.81
C MET A 1 32.83 27.93 18.43
N THR A 2 32.41 26.67 18.37
CA THR A 2 32.11 25.98 17.12
C THR A 2 30.82 26.58 16.59
N HIS A 3 30.91 27.29 15.46
CA HIS A 3 29.76 27.68 14.68
C HIS A 3 29.07 26.39 14.22
N THR A 4 28.02 25.97 14.92
CA THR A 4 27.03 25.07 14.36
C THR A 4 26.37 25.84 13.23
N GLU A 5 26.73 25.49 11.99
CA GLU A 5 25.92 25.84 10.83
C GLU A 5 24.46 25.52 11.18
N SER A 6 23.58 26.51 11.06
CA SER A 6 22.14 26.29 11.17
C SER A 6 21.76 25.31 10.08
N SER A 7 21.68 24.01 10.41
CA SER A 7 21.18 23.00 9.49
C SER A 7 19.84 23.50 8.95
N ALA A 8 19.73 23.66 7.63
CA ALA A 8 18.48 24.11 7.01
C ALA A 8 17.34 23.22 7.50
N GLN A 9 16.18 23.82 7.80
CA GLN A 9 15.02 23.03 8.24
C GLN A 9 14.66 22.00 7.16
N PRO A 10 14.36 20.73 7.52
CA PRO A 10 14.05 19.70 6.54
C PRO A 10 12.92 20.08 5.58
N SER A 11 11.98 20.94 5.99
CA SER A 11 10.88 21.46 5.16
C SER A 11 11.32 22.41 4.04
N THR A 12 12.49 23.05 4.16
CA THR A 12 12.98 24.06 3.21
C THR A 12 14.07 23.56 2.26
N MET A 13 14.62 22.37 2.52
CA MET A 13 15.64 21.75 1.65
C MET A 13 15.08 21.47 0.25
N ASP A 14 15.91 21.55 -0.78
CA ASP A 14 15.57 20.96 -2.08
C ASP A 14 15.45 19.43 -1.97
N THR A 15 14.92 18.78 -3.01
CA THR A 15 14.65 17.33 -2.98
C THR A 15 15.92 16.51 -2.78
N ALA A 16 17.01 16.82 -3.48
CA ALA A 16 18.22 16.02 -3.42
C ALA A 16 18.88 16.13 -2.03
N ALA A 17 18.94 17.35 -1.49
CA ALA A 17 19.45 17.59 -0.14
C ALA A 17 18.59 16.93 0.93
N PHE A 18 17.25 17.01 0.81
CA PHE A 18 16.31 16.39 1.72
C PHE A 18 16.46 14.86 1.76
N LEU A 19 16.48 14.20 0.59
CA LEU A 19 16.59 12.74 0.54
C LEU A 19 17.93 12.25 1.12
N LYS A 20 19.04 12.92 0.78
CA LYS A 20 20.35 12.63 1.38
C LYS A 20 20.36 12.83 2.90
N HIS A 21 19.65 13.85 3.38
CA HIS A 21 19.48 14.10 4.82
C HIS A 21 18.72 12.96 5.49
N ILE A 22 17.61 12.49 4.91
CA ILE A 22 16.84 11.34 5.40
C ILE A 22 17.70 10.06 5.41
N GLU A 23 18.42 9.76 4.32
CA GLU A 23 19.34 8.60 4.27
C GLU A 23 20.39 8.64 5.38
N SER A 24 20.98 9.83 5.61
CA SER A 24 21.98 10.04 6.68
C SER A 24 21.37 9.85 8.08
N ALA A 25 20.11 10.29 8.28
CA ALA A 25 19.38 10.10 9.52
C ALA A 25 19.14 8.62 9.80
N PHE A 26 18.65 7.85 8.82
CA PHE A 26 18.49 6.41 8.98
C PHE A 26 19.81 5.71 9.29
N HIS A 27 20.89 6.02 8.56
CA HIS A 27 22.20 5.41 8.79
C HIS A 27 22.69 5.63 10.23
N ARG A 28 22.55 6.85 10.76
CA ARG A 28 22.90 7.19 12.14
C ARG A 28 22.01 6.51 13.18
N ILE A 29 20.71 6.38 12.91
CA ILE A 29 19.75 5.84 13.87
C ILE A 29 19.87 4.31 13.97
N PHE A 30 20.17 3.66 12.85
CA PHE A 30 20.29 2.20 12.70
C PHE A 30 21.72 1.67 12.88
N SER A 31 22.69 2.51 13.25
CA SER A 31 24.07 2.08 13.52
C SER A 31 24.20 1.16 14.75
N ASP A 32 23.19 1.10 15.61
CA ASP A 32 23.25 0.44 16.93
C ASP A 32 22.77 -1.04 16.92
N ASP A 33 22.96 -1.80 15.84
CA ASP A 33 22.51 -3.20 15.69
C ASP A 33 21.04 -3.42 16.16
N LEU A 34 20.13 -2.58 15.65
CA LEU A 34 18.72 -2.62 16.02
C LEU A 34 18.05 -3.95 15.64
N ASN A 35 17.39 -4.58 16.61
CA ASN A 35 16.68 -5.83 16.39
C ASN A 35 15.21 -5.60 16.00
N LEU A 36 14.91 -5.68 14.70
CA LEU A 36 13.56 -5.53 14.15
C LEU A 36 12.61 -6.70 14.45
N MET A 37 13.08 -7.73 15.16
CA MET A 37 12.22 -8.74 15.79
C MET A 37 11.55 -8.25 17.06
N GLN A 38 11.78 -7.00 17.45
CA GLN A 38 11.15 -6.30 18.56
C GLN A 38 10.66 -4.93 18.10
N TYR A 39 9.82 -4.30 18.91
CA TYR A 39 9.38 -2.93 18.67
C TYR A 39 10.58 -1.99 18.56
N LEU A 40 10.62 -1.22 17.46
CA LEU A 40 11.63 -0.16 17.34
C LEU A 40 11.32 0.92 18.40
N PRO A 41 12.28 1.27 19.27
CA PRO A 41 12.04 2.23 20.36
C PRO A 41 11.46 3.56 19.88
N GLU A 42 10.56 4.16 20.67
CA GLU A 42 9.84 5.35 20.24
C GLU A 42 10.75 6.59 20.12
N ASP A 43 11.82 6.69 20.90
CA ASP A 43 12.83 7.75 20.75
C ASP A 43 13.49 7.71 19.37
N LYS A 44 13.73 6.52 18.81
CA LYS A 44 14.27 6.35 17.45
C LYS A 44 13.24 6.77 16.39
N TRP A 45 11.95 6.46 16.60
CA TRP A 45 10.87 6.92 15.72
C TRP A 45 10.71 8.44 15.74
N LEU A 46 10.69 9.03 16.93
CA LEU A 46 10.64 10.48 17.11
C LEU A 46 11.84 11.17 16.45
N ALA A 47 13.04 10.61 16.58
CA ALA A 47 14.22 11.11 15.88
C ALA A 47 14.01 11.11 14.35
N LEU A 48 13.55 10.01 13.75
CA LEU A 48 13.26 9.97 12.31
C LEU A 48 12.20 11.00 11.89
N LYS A 49 11.14 11.17 12.70
CA LYS A 49 10.08 12.16 12.45
C LYS A 49 10.62 13.59 12.50
N GLN A 50 11.52 13.89 13.45
CA GLN A 50 12.17 15.20 13.58
C GLN A 50 13.09 15.53 12.38
N GLU A 51 13.76 14.53 11.81
CA GLU A 51 14.57 14.66 10.58
C GLU A 51 13.70 14.81 9.32
N GLY A 52 12.37 14.66 9.46
CA GLY A 52 11.39 15.00 8.44
C GLY A 52 10.81 13.82 7.67
N LEU A 53 10.94 12.59 8.18
CA LEU A 53 10.49 11.36 7.51
C LEU A 53 9.05 11.43 6.98
N LEU A 54 8.13 12.04 7.73
CA LEU A 54 6.71 12.11 7.38
C LEU A 54 6.32 13.39 6.60
N LEU A 55 7.24 14.34 6.41
CA LEU A 55 6.91 15.63 5.81
C LEU A 55 6.46 15.57 4.33
N PRO A 56 6.93 14.63 3.49
CA PRO A 56 6.41 14.48 2.12
C PRO A 56 4.92 14.15 2.03
N PHE A 57 4.34 13.58 3.11
CA PHE A 57 2.91 13.25 3.18
C PHE A 57 2.04 14.42 3.63
N LEU A 58 2.66 15.53 4.09
CA LEU A 58 2.00 16.67 4.72
C LEU A 58 2.05 17.91 3.83
N ASP A 59 0.96 18.65 3.77
CA ASP A 59 0.90 19.91 3.04
C ASP A 59 1.80 20.99 3.68
N LYS A 60 2.38 21.86 2.84
CA LYS A 60 3.19 23.01 3.30
C LYS A 60 2.50 23.88 4.35
N LYS A 61 1.19 24.11 4.23
CA LYS A 61 0.40 24.92 5.18
C LYS A 61 0.41 24.34 6.60
N HIS A 62 0.69 23.05 6.74
CA HIS A 62 0.77 22.35 8.02
C HIS A 62 2.23 22.04 8.43
N GLY A 63 3.22 22.67 7.78
CA GLY A 63 4.64 22.45 8.06
C GLY A 63 5.29 21.32 7.26
N GLY A 64 4.55 20.73 6.32
CA GLY A 64 5.06 19.68 5.42
C GLY A 64 5.87 20.21 4.25
N ARG A 65 6.09 19.34 3.26
CA ARG A 65 6.90 19.63 2.07
C ARG A 65 6.04 19.92 0.83
N LYS A 66 6.70 20.17 -0.30
CA LYS A 66 5.99 20.32 -1.59
C LYS A 66 5.26 19.02 -1.92
N GLY A 67 4.06 19.13 -2.49
CA GLY A 67 3.34 17.97 -3.02
C GLY A 67 4.17 17.30 -4.12
N SER A 68 4.83 16.20 -3.77
CA SER A 68 5.73 15.48 -4.67
C SER A 68 5.55 13.99 -4.45
N GLN A 69 4.96 13.33 -5.46
CA GLN A 69 4.78 11.89 -5.43
C GLN A 69 6.13 11.18 -5.36
N PHE A 70 7.14 11.72 -6.04
CA PHE A 70 8.52 11.24 -5.98
C PHE A 70 9.09 11.30 -4.54
N GLU A 71 8.98 12.42 -3.82
CA GLU A 71 9.48 12.47 -2.43
C GLU A 71 8.74 11.49 -1.51
N ILE A 72 7.43 11.29 -1.70
CA ILE A 72 6.66 10.28 -0.97
C ILE A 72 7.19 8.87 -1.24
N GLN A 73 7.43 8.53 -2.52
CA GLN A 73 7.95 7.22 -2.89
C GLN A 73 9.39 6.99 -2.39
N GLU A 74 10.24 8.01 -2.45
CA GLU A 74 11.63 7.93 -2.00
C GLU A 74 11.74 7.73 -0.49
N VAL A 75 10.95 8.40 0.35
CA VAL A 75 11.01 8.16 1.80
C VAL A 75 10.52 6.75 2.18
N LEU A 76 9.56 6.19 1.45
CA LEU A 76 9.13 4.80 1.61
C LEU A 76 10.21 3.82 1.12
N ARG A 77 10.90 4.12 0.02
CA ARG A 77 12.04 3.35 -0.53
C ARG A 77 13.19 3.32 0.46
N ILE A 78 13.61 4.49 0.96
CA ILE A 78 14.67 4.60 1.97
C ILE A 78 14.27 3.81 3.23
N ALA A 79 13.05 3.99 3.75
CA ALA A 79 12.61 3.21 4.91
C ALA A 79 12.58 1.69 4.64
N GLY A 80 12.22 1.28 3.41
CA GLY A 80 12.14 -0.13 3.00
C GLY A 80 13.51 -0.81 3.02
N HIS A 81 14.55 -0.05 2.74
CA HIS A 81 15.94 -0.48 2.83
C HIS A 81 16.38 -0.85 4.25
N TYR A 82 15.79 -0.21 5.26
CA TYR A 82 16.08 -0.48 6.68
C TYR A 82 15.15 -1.52 7.30
N GLY A 83 14.22 -2.09 6.52
CA GLY A 83 13.42 -3.23 6.93
C GLY A 83 11.92 -3.07 6.67
N VAL A 84 11.27 -4.19 6.41
CA VAL A 84 9.83 -4.26 6.15
C VAL A 84 8.97 -3.58 7.24
N PRO A 85 9.17 -3.82 8.56
CA PRO A 85 8.34 -3.16 9.56
C PRO A 85 8.59 -1.66 9.65
N VAL A 86 9.79 -1.20 9.26
CA VAL A 86 10.15 0.23 9.30
C VAL A 86 9.33 0.98 8.25
N THR A 87 9.39 0.54 6.99
CA THR A 87 8.61 1.16 5.91
C THR A 87 7.10 1.00 6.07
N LEU A 88 6.66 -0.11 6.67
CA LEU A 88 5.24 -0.30 6.98
C LEU A 88 4.73 0.78 7.95
N ARG A 89 5.44 1.02 9.06
CA ARG A 89 5.05 2.06 10.01
C ARG A 89 5.12 3.46 9.38
N THR A 90 6.13 3.74 8.57
CA THR A 90 6.22 4.99 7.80
C THR A 90 4.98 5.22 6.93
N GLY A 91 4.55 4.22 6.16
CA GLY A 91 3.37 4.39 5.32
C GLY A 91 2.05 4.34 6.06
N ILE A 92 1.94 3.65 7.20
CA ILE A 92 0.74 3.74 8.04
C ILE A 92 0.58 5.18 8.54
N GLU A 93 1.63 5.75 9.17
CA GLU A 93 1.53 7.11 9.71
C GLU A 93 1.41 8.16 8.61
N GLY A 94 2.15 8.03 7.50
CA GLY A 94 2.09 8.97 6.38
C GLY A 94 0.81 8.85 5.54
N ALA A 95 0.57 7.68 4.96
CA ALA A 95 -0.49 7.49 3.96
C ALA A 95 -1.87 7.22 4.57
N LEU A 96 -1.95 6.48 5.67
CA LEU A 96 -3.23 6.04 6.25
C LEU A 96 -3.70 6.90 7.42
N VAL A 97 -2.83 7.72 7.99
CA VAL A 97 -3.18 8.60 9.11
C VAL A 97 -3.04 10.06 8.74
N LEU A 98 -1.84 10.51 8.37
CA LEU A 98 -1.56 11.93 8.13
C LEU A 98 -2.33 12.48 6.92
N GLN A 99 -2.36 11.74 5.81
CA GLN A 99 -3.10 12.15 4.60
C GLN A 99 -4.62 12.23 4.84
N PRO A 100 -5.30 11.21 5.41
CA PRO A 100 -6.71 11.35 5.77
C PRO A 100 -6.99 12.43 6.81
N LEU A 101 -6.09 12.61 7.80
CA LEU A 101 -6.24 13.65 8.81
C LEU A 101 -6.27 15.05 8.20
N GLN A 102 -5.31 15.38 7.33
CA GLN A 102 -5.27 16.71 6.70
C GLN A 102 -6.35 16.91 5.63
N GLU A 103 -6.83 15.82 5.01
CA GLU A 103 -7.85 15.88 3.95
C GLU A 103 -9.24 16.09 4.54
N PHE A 104 -9.55 15.45 5.66
CA PHE A 104 -10.92 15.41 6.21
C PHE A 104 -11.07 16.05 7.59
N GLY A 105 -9.97 16.38 8.27
CA GLY A 105 -9.99 17.02 9.57
C GLY A 105 -10.24 18.53 9.48
N ASP A 106 -10.90 19.09 10.49
CA ASP A 106 -10.91 20.54 10.73
C ASP A 106 -9.57 21.01 11.34
N GLU A 107 -9.39 22.32 11.49
CA GLU A 107 -8.13 22.89 11.99
C GLU A 107 -7.76 22.38 13.40
N ALA A 108 -8.74 22.16 14.27
CA ALA A 108 -8.50 21.69 15.63
C ALA A 108 -8.10 20.20 15.63
N GLN A 109 -8.81 19.37 14.84
CA GLN A 109 -8.50 17.96 14.64
C GLN A 109 -7.10 17.78 14.05
N ILE A 110 -6.76 18.56 13.02
CA ILE A 110 -5.43 18.54 12.39
C ILE A 110 -4.37 18.92 13.41
N ALA A 111 -4.52 20.04 14.13
CA ALA A 111 -3.54 20.47 15.13
C ALA A 111 -3.32 19.41 16.23
N GLN A 112 -4.41 18.82 16.74
CA GLN A 112 -4.36 17.76 17.74
C GLN A 112 -3.65 16.50 17.21
N GLY A 113 -3.99 16.05 16.01
CA GLY A 113 -3.39 14.87 15.42
C GLY A 113 -1.91 15.06 15.06
N LEU A 114 -1.52 16.24 14.56
CA LEU A 114 -0.11 16.57 14.31
C LEU A 114 0.72 16.56 15.60
N ASP A 115 0.17 17.06 16.72
CA ASP A 115 0.83 17.02 18.02
C ASP A 115 1.13 15.57 18.45
N MET A 116 0.12 14.70 18.36
CA MET A 116 0.27 13.26 18.69
C MET A 116 1.22 12.52 17.73
N ILE A 117 1.28 12.91 16.44
CA ILE A 117 2.19 12.31 15.46
C ILE A 117 3.64 12.72 15.70
N PHE A 118 3.91 14.01 15.81
CA PHE A 118 5.29 14.54 15.81
C PHE A 118 5.91 14.66 17.20
N LYS A 119 5.12 14.58 18.28
CA LYS A 119 5.61 14.60 19.67
C LYS A 119 5.32 13.33 20.46
N GLY A 120 4.59 12.37 19.88
CA GLY A 120 4.20 11.12 20.52
C GLY A 120 4.40 9.87 19.64
N GLU A 121 3.73 8.79 20.02
CA GLU A 121 3.74 7.49 19.35
C GLU A 121 3.04 7.51 17.98
N GLY A 122 2.29 8.57 17.67
CA GLY A 122 1.52 8.72 16.45
C GLY A 122 0.18 8.00 16.47
N GLY A 123 -0.25 7.51 15.31
CA GLY A 123 -1.59 6.93 15.16
C GLY A 123 -1.66 5.76 14.20
N GLY A 124 -2.84 5.16 14.14
CA GLY A 124 -3.22 4.10 13.22
C GLY A 124 -4.63 4.31 12.63
N LEU A 125 -4.97 3.54 11.60
CA LEU A 125 -6.27 3.60 10.92
C LEU A 125 -7.08 2.34 11.22
N GLY A 126 -8.09 2.46 12.08
CA GLY A 126 -8.93 1.34 12.54
C GLY A 126 -10.15 1.11 11.65
N ILE A 127 -10.10 0.08 10.80
CA ILE A 127 -11.18 -0.22 9.84
C ILE A 127 -11.75 -1.63 10.04
N THR A 128 -10.89 -2.64 9.90
CA THR A 128 -11.24 -4.06 10.00
C THR A 128 -11.83 -4.40 11.36
N GLU A 129 -12.86 -5.24 11.38
CA GLU A 129 -13.56 -5.65 12.60
C GLU A 129 -13.42 -7.18 12.80
N PRO A 130 -13.39 -7.68 14.05
CA PRO A 130 -13.17 -9.10 14.35
C PRO A 130 -14.14 -10.07 13.65
N GLU A 131 -15.39 -9.67 13.48
CA GLU A 131 -16.48 -10.52 12.97
C GLU A 131 -16.83 -10.24 11.49
N THR A 132 -15.90 -9.66 10.73
CA THR A 132 -16.11 -9.32 9.32
C THR A 132 -15.13 -10.06 8.40
N SER A 133 -15.53 -10.27 7.14
CA SER A 133 -14.64 -10.89 6.15
C SER A 133 -13.50 -9.96 5.73
N GLY A 134 -13.67 -8.65 5.94
CA GLY A 134 -12.77 -7.61 5.43
C GLY A 134 -12.95 -7.32 3.93
N ALA A 135 -13.62 -8.19 3.16
CA ALA A 135 -13.75 -8.08 1.71
C ALA A 135 -14.84 -7.09 1.27
N ALA A 136 -15.89 -6.91 2.08
CA ALA A 136 -17.02 -6.03 1.78
C ALA A 136 -17.27 -5.02 2.91
N ILE A 137 -16.21 -4.35 3.38
CA ILE A 137 -16.24 -3.54 4.60
C ILE A 137 -17.35 -2.48 4.63
N ALA A 138 -17.65 -1.84 3.49
CA ALA A 138 -18.73 -0.86 3.38
C ALA A 138 -20.10 -1.47 3.75
N ARG A 139 -20.33 -2.75 3.42
CA ARG A 139 -21.55 -3.48 3.75
C ARG A 139 -21.50 -4.07 5.16
N GLU A 140 -20.38 -4.65 5.54
CA GLU A 140 -20.25 -5.49 6.74
C GLU A 140 -20.00 -4.72 8.03
N MET A 141 -19.37 -3.54 7.96
CA MET A 141 -19.00 -2.75 9.14
C MET A 141 -20.21 -2.50 10.07
N GLN A 142 -20.02 -2.82 11.35
CA GLN A 142 -21.00 -2.63 12.43
C GLN A 142 -20.61 -1.53 13.42
N SER A 143 -19.34 -1.09 13.45
CA SER A 143 -18.93 0.04 14.29
C SER A 143 -19.72 1.29 13.95
N TYR A 144 -20.19 1.99 14.97
CA TYR A 144 -21.05 3.15 14.80
C TYR A 144 -20.79 4.27 15.79
N TYR A 145 -21.28 5.46 15.42
CA TYR A 145 -21.46 6.58 16.33
C TYR A 145 -22.88 7.14 16.19
N GLU A 146 -23.43 7.70 17.27
CA GLU A 146 -24.71 8.40 17.27
C GLU A 146 -24.64 9.68 18.10
N TYR A 147 -25.28 10.74 17.63
CA TYR A 147 -25.38 12.00 18.37
C TYR A 147 -26.37 11.83 19.52
N ILE A 148 -25.90 12.05 20.75
CA ILE A 148 -26.75 12.16 21.94
C ILE A 148 -27.36 13.56 21.97
N ASP A 149 -26.51 14.57 21.71
CA ASP A 149 -26.86 15.98 21.56
C ASP A 149 -25.91 16.65 20.54
N GLU A 150 -25.92 17.98 20.45
CA GLU A 150 -25.10 18.74 19.50
C GLU A 150 -23.59 18.66 19.78
N GLN A 151 -23.19 18.39 21.03
CA GLN A 151 -21.81 18.41 21.49
C GLN A 151 -21.26 17.02 21.82
N THR A 152 -22.12 16.02 21.95
CA THR A 152 -21.77 14.68 22.44
C THR A 152 -22.25 13.60 21.48
N ILE A 153 -21.33 12.69 21.15
CA ILE A 153 -21.63 11.43 20.45
C ILE A 153 -21.38 10.25 21.39
N TYR A 154 -22.13 9.17 21.20
CA TYR A 154 -21.77 7.85 21.71
C TYR A 154 -21.11 7.04 20.59
N VAL A 155 -20.00 6.37 20.89
CA VAL A 155 -19.26 5.51 19.96
C VAL A 155 -19.23 4.09 20.47
N ASN A 156 -19.64 3.15 19.61
CA ASN A 156 -19.49 1.71 19.84
C ASN A 156 -18.73 1.09 18.65
N ALA A 157 -17.49 0.69 18.88
CA ALA A 157 -16.62 0.18 17.83
C ALA A 157 -15.67 -0.91 18.33
N ALA A 158 -15.41 -1.90 17.48
CA ALA A 158 -14.37 -2.91 17.68
C ALA A 158 -13.51 -3.02 16.42
N LYS A 159 -12.20 -2.81 16.56
CA LYS A 159 -11.23 -2.81 15.46
C LYS A 159 -10.12 -3.84 15.67
N TYR A 160 -9.58 -4.36 14.59
CA TYR A 160 -8.74 -5.57 14.59
C TYR A 160 -7.60 -5.45 13.57
N TRP A 161 -6.36 -5.70 14.01
CA TRP A 161 -5.13 -5.75 13.17
C TRP A 161 -4.68 -4.47 12.46
N GLN A 162 -5.23 -3.30 12.76
CA GLN A 162 -4.61 -2.05 12.31
C GLN A 162 -3.18 -1.94 12.85
N GLY A 163 -2.20 -1.64 12.00
CA GLY A 163 -0.88 -1.32 12.52
C GLY A 163 -0.93 -0.03 13.35
N ASN A 164 -0.03 0.10 14.33
CA ASN A 164 -0.04 1.16 15.33
C ASN A 164 -1.30 1.16 16.22
N SER A 165 -1.88 -0.02 16.48
CA SER A 165 -3.09 -0.18 17.31
C SER A 165 -2.98 0.37 18.75
N GLN A 166 -1.76 0.53 19.26
CA GLN A 166 -1.47 0.88 20.64
C GLN A 166 -0.99 2.34 20.80
N SER A 167 -0.98 3.10 19.70
CA SER A 167 -0.48 4.48 19.65
C SER A 167 -1.45 5.49 20.30
N ASP A 168 -1.09 6.77 20.28
CA ASP A 168 -1.78 7.84 21.01
C ASP A 168 -3.19 8.13 20.52
N PHE A 169 -3.50 7.78 19.27
CA PHE A 169 -4.85 7.84 18.74
C PHE A 169 -5.06 6.85 17.59
N LEU A 170 -6.33 6.63 17.25
CA LEU A 170 -6.73 5.97 16.01
C LEU A 170 -7.68 6.86 15.23
N LEU A 171 -7.54 6.86 13.90
CA LEU A 171 -8.62 7.24 13.01
C LEU A 171 -9.55 6.04 12.86
N VAL A 172 -10.75 6.10 13.45
CA VAL A 172 -11.67 4.96 13.50
C VAL A 172 -12.77 5.13 12.48
N ALA A 173 -12.86 4.17 11.56
CA ALA A 173 -13.94 4.15 10.59
C ALA A 173 -15.23 3.60 11.22
N ALA A 174 -16.30 4.39 11.15
CA ALA A 174 -17.60 4.04 11.71
C ALA A 174 -18.75 4.64 10.90
N LYS A 175 -19.91 3.99 10.98
CA LYS A 175 -21.15 4.47 10.37
C LYS A 175 -21.93 5.34 11.36
N GLU A 176 -22.58 6.38 10.86
CA GLU A 176 -23.53 7.11 11.69
C GLU A 176 -24.77 6.24 11.94
N ARG A 177 -25.23 6.12 13.19
CA ARG A 177 -26.49 5.49 13.55
C ARG A 177 -27.53 6.57 13.84
N LYS A 178 -28.65 6.54 13.11
CA LYS A 178 -29.81 7.41 13.37
C LYS A 178 -31.05 6.56 13.53
N ASN A 179 -31.81 6.79 14.61
CA ASN A 179 -33.06 6.08 14.89
C ASN A 179 -32.89 4.54 14.83
N GLY A 180 -31.78 4.04 15.38
CA GLY A 180 -31.44 2.62 15.39
C GLY A 180 -30.98 2.03 14.05
N LYS A 181 -30.81 2.85 13.00
CA LYS A 181 -30.37 2.39 11.67
C LYS A 181 -28.99 2.92 11.33
N LEU A 182 -28.11 2.04 10.85
CA LEU A 182 -26.78 2.39 10.35
C LEU A 182 -26.86 3.05 8.97
N SER A 183 -26.11 4.12 8.79
CA SER A 183 -25.88 4.76 7.49
C SER A 183 -25.11 3.85 6.54
N LYS A 184 -25.26 4.09 5.24
CA LYS A 184 -24.41 3.49 4.19
C LYS A 184 -23.03 4.16 4.11
N VAL A 185 -22.90 5.36 4.68
CA VAL A 185 -21.69 6.16 4.64
C VAL A 185 -20.80 5.83 5.83
N ILE A 186 -19.52 5.65 5.55
CA ILE A 186 -18.48 5.51 6.56
C ILE A 186 -17.82 6.88 6.73
N ASN A 187 -17.63 7.29 7.98
CA ASN A 187 -16.83 8.45 8.34
C ASN A 187 -15.65 8.02 9.19
N LEU A 188 -14.70 8.94 9.41
CA LEU A 188 -13.61 8.72 10.35
C LEU A 188 -13.91 9.45 11.66
N LEU A 189 -13.38 8.93 12.75
CA LEU A 189 -13.39 9.53 14.08
C LEU A 189 -11.94 9.68 14.53
N LEU A 190 -11.53 10.86 14.97
CA LEU A 190 -10.26 11.03 15.67
C LEU A 190 -10.46 10.59 17.12
N VAL A 191 -9.98 9.40 17.47
CA VAL A 191 -10.20 8.78 18.79
C VAL A 191 -8.88 8.73 19.57
N PRO A 192 -8.69 9.60 20.59
CA PRO A 192 -7.55 9.53 21.49
C PRO A 192 -7.52 8.23 22.30
N LYS A 193 -6.31 7.75 22.64
CA LYS A 193 -6.05 6.51 23.39
C LYS A 193 -6.83 6.37 24.68
N GLN A 194 -7.16 7.46 25.36
CA GLN A 194 -7.95 7.46 26.59
C GLN A 194 -9.36 6.85 26.44
N TYR A 195 -9.92 6.85 25.21
CA TYR A 195 -11.21 6.24 24.90
C TYR A 195 -11.10 4.80 24.40
N ILE A 196 -9.88 4.26 24.29
CA ILE A 196 -9.60 2.99 23.63
C ILE A 196 -9.11 1.97 24.66
N ARG A 197 -9.89 0.91 24.85
CA ARG A 197 -9.39 -0.31 25.51
C ARG A 197 -8.78 -1.21 24.45
N TYR A 198 -7.67 -1.87 24.74
CA TYR A 198 -7.06 -2.76 23.77
C TYR A 198 -6.53 -4.05 24.37
N GLU A 199 -6.48 -5.10 23.54
CA GLU A 199 -5.84 -6.38 23.82
C GLU A 199 -4.74 -6.59 22.78
N ALA A 200 -3.49 -6.61 23.21
CA ALA A 200 -2.34 -6.70 22.30
C ALA A 200 -2.31 -8.05 21.58
N LEU A 201 -2.00 -8.01 20.28
CA LEU A 201 -1.84 -9.21 19.45
C LEU A 201 -0.35 -9.46 19.20
N THR A 202 0.03 -10.74 19.19
CA THR A 202 1.39 -11.16 18.83
C THR A 202 1.40 -11.64 17.38
N SER A 203 2.23 -11.03 16.54
CA SER A 203 2.37 -11.39 15.14
C SER A 203 3.63 -12.23 14.89
N GLU A 204 3.58 -13.12 13.89
CA GLU A 204 4.76 -13.93 13.52
C GLU A 204 5.83 -13.07 12.84
N GLY A 205 5.41 -12.21 11.90
CA GLY A 205 6.21 -11.15 11.29
C GLY A 205 5.77 -9.77 11.72
N LEU A 206 6.46 -8.74 11.25
CA LEU A 206 6.20 -7.33 11.51
C LEU A 206 6.21 -7.00 13.01
N ARG A 207 7.06 -7.68 13.78
CA ARG A 207 7.12 -7.56 15.25
C ARG A 207 7.53 -6.16 15.72
N ALA A 208 8.13 -5.35 14.84
CA ALA A 208 8.40 -3.95 15.11
C ALA A 208 7.16 -3.03 15.01
N VAL A 209 5.99 -3.56 14.61
CA VAL A 209 4.72 -2.85 14.54
C VAL A 209 3.75 -3.43 15.57
N ARG A 210 3.03 -2.57 16.29
CA ARG A 210 2.11 -2.96 17.36
C ARG A 210 0.70 -3.18 16.83
N TYR A 211 0.14 -4.35 17.13
CA TYR A 211 -1.22 -4.74 16.76
C TYR A 211 -2.07 -5.01 18.00
N ALA A 212 -3.38 -4.80 17.89
CA ALA A 212 -4.34 -5.08 18.96
C ALA A 212 -5.74 -5.33 18.41
N VAL A 213 -6.59 -5.90 19.27
CA VAL A 213 -8.03 -5.69 19.22
C VAL A 213 -8.31 -4.40 19.99
N ASN A 214 -8.86 -3.38 19.34
CA ASN A 214 -9.26 -2.13 19.98
C ASN A 214 -10.78 -2.12 20.19
N ARG A 215 -11.23 -1.67 21.36
CA ARG A 215 -12.64 -1.53 21.74
C ARG A 215 -12.91 -0.11 22.22
N ILE A 216 -13.95 0.50 21.67
CA ILE A 216 -14.45 1.82 22.05
C ILE A 216 -15.92 1.66 22.40
N ASP A 217 -16.25 2.07 23.61
CA ASP A 217 -17.60 2.06 24.17
C ASP A 217 -17.66 3.24 25.14
N ALA A 218 -17.87 4.43 24.56
CA ALA A 218 -17.70 5.70 25.28
C ALA A 218 -18.51 6.84 24.66
N GLU A 219 -18.88 7.79 25.51
CA GLU A 219 -19.29 9.12 25.08
C GLU A 219 -18.06 9.97 24.78
N MET A 220 -18.13 10.74 23.70
CA MET A 220 -17.04 11.54 23.17
C MET A 220 -17.57 12.87 22.63
N PRO A 221 -16.73 13.91 22.53
CA PRO A 221 -17.12 15.15 21.86
C PRO A 221 -17.53 14.89 20.40
N ALA A 222 -18.63 15.50 19.96
CA ALA A 222 -19.10 15.47 18.57
C ALA A 222 -18.04 15.98 17.59
N ALA A 223 -17.16 16.87 18.05
CA ALA A 223 -15.99 17.35 17.31
C ALA A 223 -14.96 16.25 16.99
N ALA A 224 -15.11 15.02 17.48
CA ALA A 224 -14.28 13.89 17.06
C ALA A 224 -14.63 13.36 15.65
N VAL A 225 -15.82 13.67 15.13
CA VAL A 225 -16.29 13.17 13.82
C VAL A 225 -15.62 13.94 12.68
N MET A 226 -14.96 13.21 11.79
CA MET A 226 -14.43 13.70 10.51
C MET A 226 -15.34 13.22 9.37
N LYS A 227 -16.22 14.11 8.89
CA LYS A 227 -17.12 13.79 7.77
C LYS A 227 -16.32 13.75 6.47
N LEU A 228 -16.34 12.62 5.75
CA LEU A 228 -15.56 12.46 4.51
C LEU A 228 -16.17 13.20 3.31
N SER A 229 -17.46 13.51 3.39
CA SER A 229 -18.13 14.35 2.41
C SER A 229 -19.42 14.92 3.00
N GLN A 230 -19.87 16.05 2.45
CA GLN A 230 -21.20 16.61 2.68
C GLN A 230 -22.31 15.85 1.92
N ASN A 231 -21.93 14.96 0.99
CA ASN A 231 -22.85 14.14 0.20
C ASN A 231 -22.56 12.65 0.40
N ASP A 232 -23.58 11.89 0.79
CA ASP A 232 -23.49 10.45 1.05
C ASP A 232 -22.85 9.64 -0.10
N ALA A 233 -23.21 9.94 -1.35
CA ALA A 233 -22.68 9.22 -2.52
C ALA A 233 -21.18 9.53 -2.76
N ALA A 234 -20.75 10.74 -2.40
CA ALA A 234 -19.35 11.12 -2.47
C ALA A 234 -18.55 10.59 -1.28
N GLY A 235 -19.17 10.38 -0.11
CA GLY A 235 -18.52 9.85 1.08
C GLY A 235 -17.93 8.45 0.89
N LEU A 236 -18.65 7.54 0.21
CA LEU A 236 -18.11 6.21 -0.09
C LEU A 236 -16.89 6.28 -1.05
N ARG A 237 -16.93 7.16 -2.05
CA ARG A 237 -15.81 7.34 -2.99
C ARG A 237 -14.60 7.93 -2.27
N ALA A 238 -14.80 8.91 -1.39
CA ALA A 238 -13.75 9.48 -0.56
C ALA A 238 -13.11 8.43 0.35
N PHE A 239 -13.92 7.58 0.99
CA PHE A 239 -13.43 6.45 1.78
C PHE A 239 -12.61 5.46 0.95
N GLN A 240 -13.07 5.11 -0.26
CA GLN A 240 -12.33 4.25 -1.18
C GLN A 240 -11.03 4.90 -1.67
N ASN A 241 -11.02 6.22 -1.88
CA ASN A 241 -9.87 6.96 -2.35
C ASN A 241 -8.65 6.83 -1.41
N ILE A 242 -8.89 6.71 -0.10
CA ILE A 242 -7.83 6.47 0.91
C ILE A 242 -7.04 5.20 0.56
N PHE A 243 -7.73 4.09 0.31
CA PHE A 243 -7.10 2.80 -0.03
C PHE A 243 -6.48 2.78 -1.41
N ILE A 244 -7.13 3.41 -2.39
CA ILE A 244 -6.57 3.49 -3.75
C ILE A 244 -5.24 4.23 -3.69
N ARG A 245 -5.17 5.34 -2.93
CA ARG A 245 -3.93 6.08 -2.72
C ARG A 245 -2.87 5.26 -1.97
N SER A 246 -3.21 4.60 -0.86
CA SER A 246 -2.24 3.79 -0.10
C SER A 246 -1.66 2.65 -0.94
N ARG A 247 -2.50 1.96 -1.74
CA ARG A 247 -2.08 0.90 -2.67
C ARG A 247 -1.11 1.40 -3.73
N LEU A 248 -1.35 2.58 -4.30
CA LEU A 248 -0.42 3.21 -5.25
C LEU A 248 0.93 3.50 -4.59
N GLN A 249 0.93 3.96 -3.34
CA GLN A 249 2.16 4.32 -2.63
C GLN A 249 2.97 3.12 -2.12
N LEU A 250 2.35 1.94 -2.03
CA LEU A 250 2.98 0.72 -1.52
C LEU A 250 4.20 0.27 -2.34
N ILE A 251 4.29 0.67 -3.62
CA ILE A 251 5.46 0.35 -4.46
C ILE A 251 6.75 0.94 -3.91
N GLY A 252 6.73 2.13 -3.30
CA GLY A 252 7.92 2.71 -2.68
C GLY A 252 8.48 1.81 -1.58
N MET A 253 7.60 1.24 -0.74
CA MET A 253 7.99 0.30 0.31
C MET A 253 8.65 -0.96 -0.26
N THR A 254 7.95 -1.61 -1.18
CA THR A 254 8.36 -2.90 -1.77
C THR A 254 9.60 -2.76 -2.65
N HIS A 255 9.75 -1.63 -3.35
CA HIS A 255 10.94 -1.34 -4.13
C HIS A 255 12.18 -1.20 -3.23
N GLY A 256 12.10 -0.46 -2.12
CA GLY A 256 13.19 -0.38 -1.15
C GLY A 256 13.55 -1.74 -0.52
N ILE A 257 12.54 -2.57 -0.26
CA ILE A 257 12.75 -3.95 0.23
C ILE A 257 13.45 -4.80 -0.84
N MET A 258 13.10 -4.63 -2.12
CA MET A 258 13.76 -5.33 -3.23
C MET A 258 15.23 -4.91 -3.40
N GLU A 259 15.54 -3.63 -3.24
CA GLU A 259 16.93 -3.15 -3.20
C GLU A 259 17.70 -3.84 -2.06
N TYR A 260 17.12 -3.90 -0.87
CA TYR A 260 17.72 -4.59 0.28
C TYR A 260 17.92 -6.09 0.06
N ILE A 261 16.95 -6.75 -0.60
CA ILE A 261 17.08 -8.16 -1.01
C ILE A 261 18.26 -8.34 -1.95
N LEU A 262 18.43 -7.47 -2.94
CA LEU A 262 19.54 -7.54 -3.91
C LEU A 262 20.90 -7.31 -3.26
N GLU A 263 21.00 -6.40 -2.29
CA GLU A 263 22.24 -6.18 -1.56
C GLU A 263 22.65 -7.41 -0.76
N ASN A 264 21.72 -7.99 0.01
CA ASN A 264 21.97 -9.22 0.76
C ASN A 264 22.28 -10.40 -0.19
N LEU A 265 21.62 -10.48 -1.35
CA LEU A 265 21.93 -11.45 -2.40
C LEU A 265 23.39 -11.32 -2.87
N ASN A 266 23.83 -10.10 -3.18
CA ASN A 266 25.19 -9.84 -3.67
C ASN A 266 26.27 -10.02 -2.59
N GLN A 267 25.94 -9.71 -1.34
CA GLN A 267 26.86 -9.84 -0.22
C GLN A 267 27.11 -11.31 0.13
N TYR A 268 26.05 -12.11 0.26
CA TYR A 268 26.12 -13.42 0.90
C TYR A 268 26.02 -14.61 -0.05
N VAL A 269 25.37 -14.47 -1.21
CA VAL A 269 25.12 -15.62 -2.11
C VAL A 269 26.24 -15.75 -3.13
N ARG A 270 26.82 -16.96 -3.21
CA ARG A 270 27.80 -17.34 -4.26
C ARG A 270 27.08 -17.98 -5.43
N ASN A 271 27.58 -17.79 -6.65
CA ASN A 271 26.88 -18.17 -7.89
C ASN A 271 27.60 -19.24 -8.72
N ASP A 272 28.46 -20.03 -8.09
CA ASP A 272 29.23 -21.09 -8.76
C ASP A 272 28.35 -22.27 -9.23
N ILE A 273 27.11 -22.34 -8.74
CA ILE A 273 26.11 -23.34 -9.13
C ILE A 273 25.12 -22.72 -10.12
N LYS A 274 24.96 -23.33 -11.30
CA LYS A 274 24.05 -22.84 -12.36
C LYS A 274 22.62 -22.57 -11.88
N PHE A 275 22.08 -23.44 -11.03
CA PHE A 275 20.73 -23.26 -10.48
C PHE A 275 20.66 -22.06 -9.52
N VAL A 276 21.70 -21.81 -8.73
CA VAL A 276 21.78 -20.62 -7.89
C VAL A 276 21.85 -19.37 -8.76
N ASP A 277 22.65 -19.36 -9.82
CA ASP A 277 22.70 -18.23 -10.75
C ASP A 277 21.35 -17.96 -11.44
N TYR A 278 20.62 -19.02 -11.81
CA TYR A 278 19.24 -18.91 -12.33
C TYR A 278 18.32 -18.20 -11.33
N GLU A 279 18.36 -18.59 -10.06
CA GLU A 279 17.52 -17.98 -9.01
C GLU A 279 17.94 -16.54 -8.68
N ARG A 280 19.23 -16.23 -8.73
CA ARG A 280 19.72 -14.84 -8.63
C ARG A 280 19.13 -13.97 -9.74
N ARG A 281 19.13 -14.47 -10.99
CA ARG A 281 18.51 -13.76 -12.12
C ARG A 281 17.00 -13.63 -12.01
N GLU A 282 16.32 -14.61 -11.41
CA GLU A 282 14.88 -14.53 -11.10
C GLU A 282 14.58 -13.39 -10.10
N ILE A 283 15.43 -13.20 -9.08
CA ILE A 283 15.31 -12.06 -8.14
C ILE A 283 15.55 -10.73 -8.89
N GLN A 284 16.60 -10.65 -9.71
CA GLN A 284 16.91 -9.46 -10.50
C GLN A 284 15.77 -9.07 -11.47
N ARG A 285 15.15 -10.03 -12.15
CA ARG A 285 14.02 -9.77 -13.04
C ARG A 285 12.78 -9.28 -12.30
N ARG A 286 12.54 -9.75 -11.07
CA ARG A 286 11.51 -9.21 -10.17
C ARG A 286 11.80 -7.76 -9.74
N HIS A 287 13.07 -7.44 -9.49
CA HIS A 287 13.48 -6.06 -9.22
C HIS A 287 13.21 -5.14 -10.41
N GLN A 288 13.53 -5.59 -11.64
CA GLN A 288 13.24 -4.83 -12.84
C GLN A 288 11.74 -4.54 -13.02
N VAL A 289 10.87 -5.49 -12.66
CA VAL A 289 9.43 -5.22 -12.62
C VAL A 289 9.08 -4.19 -11.53
N SER A 290 9.70 -4.28 -10.36
CA SER A 290 9.54 -3.27 -9.30
C SER A 290 9.94 -1.87 -9.76
N GLU A 291 11.03 -1.73 -10.52
CA GLU A 291 11.50 -0.45 -11.06
C GLU A 291 10.49 0.16 -12.04
N ILE A 292 9.88 -0.66 -12.90
CA ILE A 292 8.83 -0.22 -13.84
C ILE A 292 7.62 0.33 -13.07
N LEU A 293 7.11 -0.44 -12.10
CA LEU A 293 5.98 -0.03 -11.28
C LEU A 293 6.29 1.23 -10.46
N TYR A 294 7.51 1.33 -9.92
CA TYR A 294 7.98 2.48 -9.16
C TYR A 294 8.01 3.75 -10.02
N ARG A 295 8.65 3.66 -11.20
CA ARG A 295 8.67 4.75 -12.18
C ARG A 295 7.27 5.17 -12.61
N TYR A 296 6.37 4.20 -12.85
CA TYR A 296 4.99 4.50 -13.21
C TYR A 296 4.31 5.35 -12.13
N VAL A 297 4.38 4.93 -10.86
CA VAL A 297 3.74 5.68 -9.76
C VAL A 297 4.35 7.06 -9.59
N CYS A 298 5.67 7.19 -9.65
CA CYS A 298 6.35 8.48 -9.53
C CYS A 298 5.93 9.51 -10.59
N HIS A 299 5.59 9.06 -11.81
CA HIS A 299 5.24 9.95 -12.92
C HIS A 299 3.74 10.11 -13.15
N SER A 300 2.93 9.09 -12.85
CA SER A 300 1.54 9.00 -13.27
C SER A 300 0.52 9.18 -12.14
N VAL A 301 0.97 9.30 -10.89
CA VAL A 301 0.08 9.51 -9.74
C VAL A 301 0.22 10.93 -9.22
N SER A 302 -0.93 11.62 -9.10
CA SER A 302 -0.95 12.94 -8.48
C SER A 302 -0.73 12.85 -6.97
N PRO A 303 0.18 13.65 -6.38
CA PRO A 303 0.36 13.68 -4.94
C PRO A 303 -0.82 14.33 -4.20
N VAL A 304 -1.67 15.10 -4.89
CA VAL A 304 -2.73 15.92 -4.28
C VAL A 304 -4.13 15.63 -4.82
N ALA A 305 -4.27 15.37 -6.13
CA ALA A 305 -5.59 15.17 -6.73
C ALA A 305 -6.15 13.78 -6.37
N PRO A 306 -7.49 13.62 -6.27
CA PRO A 306 -8.12 12.31 -6.05
C PRO A 306 -7.69 11.28 -7.09
N VAL A 307 -7.50 10.04 -6.65
CA VAL A 307 -6.96 8.93 -7.44
C VAL A 307 -7.99 7.83 -7.70
N ALA A 308 -9.27 8.05 -7.35
CA ALA A 308 -10.32 7.05 -7.48
C ALA A 308 -10.48 6.45 -8.90
N HIS A 309 -10.08 7.19 -9.94
CA HIS A 309 -10.07 6.74 -11.33
C HIS A 309 -8.98 5.67 -11.62
N GLN A 310 -7.95 5.58 -10.78
CA GLN A 310 -6.81 4.65 -10.91
C GLN A 310 -6.98 3.36 -10.10
N LEU A 311 -8.21 2.94 -9.79
CA LEU A 311 -8.48 1.75 -8.96
C LEU A 311 -7.84 0.48 -9.55
N MET A 312 -7.88 0.30 -10.87
CA MET A 312 -7.29 -0.87 -11.51
C MET A 312 -5.76 -0.85 -11.38
N GLU A 313 -5.14 0.28 -11.66
CA GLU A 313 -3.69 0.48 -11.56
C GLU A 313 -3.21 0.30 -10.13
N ALA A 314 -3.93 0.85 -9.14
CA ALA A 314 -3.66 0.64 -7.72
C ALA A 314 -3.68 -0.85 -7.34
N ASN A 315 -4.66 -1.61 -7.84
CA ASN A 315 -4.74 -3.04 -7.61
C ASN A 315 -3.58 -3.79 -8.32
N ILE A 316 -3.23 -3.43 -9.56
CA ILE A 316 -2.11 -4.02 -10.30
C ILE A 316 -0.80 -3.79 -9.55
N ILE A 317 -0.53 -2.54 -9.15
CA ILE A 317 0.67 -2.14 -8.43
C ILE A 317 0.77 -2.91 -7.12
N LYS A 318 -0.27 -2.87 -6.29
CA LYS A 318 -0.28 -3.58 -4.99
C LYS A 318 -0.01 -5.07 -5.18
N THR A 319 -0.75 -5.73 -6.07
CA THR A 319 -0.68 -7.18 -6.23
C THR A 319 0.69 -7.63 -6.75
N LEU A 320 1.18 -7.06 -7.85
CA LEU A 320 2.47 -7.44 -8.43
C LEU A 320 3.64 -7.05 -7.55
N ALA A 321 3.64 -5.85 -6.98
CA ALA A 321 4.75 -5.38 -6.13
C ALA A 321 4.92 -6.28 -4.90
N THR A 322 3.82 -6.66 -4.25
CA THR A 322 3.86 -7.54 -3.06
C THR A 322 4.16 -8.98 -3.41
N GLU A 323 3.59 -9.52 -4.49
CA GLU A 323 3.82 -10.89 -4.93
C GLU A 323 5.28 -11.11 -5.34
N TYR A 324 5.83 -10.22 -6.18
CA TYR A 324 7.23 -10.35 -6.60
C TYR A 324 8.22 -10.09 -5.48
N THR A 325 7.95 -9.15 -4.57
CA THR A 325 8.83 -8.92 -3.41
C THR A 325 8.81 -10.12 -2.47
N TYR A 326 7.64 -10.71 -2.20
CA TYR A 326 7.54 -11.91 -1.38
C TYR A 326 8.26 -13.10 -2.01
N ALA A 327 8.06 -13.35 -3.31
CA ALA A 327 8.76 -14.42 -4.02
C ALA A 327 10.29 -14.23 -3.98
N ALA A 328 10.77 -13.01 -4.21
CA ALA A 328 12.20 -12.69 -4.13
C ALA A 328 12.76 -12.91 -2.71
N ALA A 329 12.01 -12.52 -1.68
CA ALA A 329 12.38 -12.73 -0.28
C ALA A 329 12.50 -14.22 0.06
N GLN A 330 11.56 -15.06 -0.39
CA GLN A 330 11.61 -16.51 -0.20
C GLN A 330 12.83 -17.13 -0.89
N MET A 331 13.12 -16.67 -2.12
CA MET A 331 14.30 -17.14 -2.86
C MET A 331 15.59 -16.74 -2.17
N LEU A 332 15.74 -15.48 -1.73
CA LEU A 332 16.90 -15.04 -0.95
C LEU A 332 17.05 -15.87 0.33
N GLN A 333 15.98 -16.03 1.09
CA GLN A 333 16.00 -16.80 2.34
C GLN A 333 16.53 -18.23 2.11
N LYS A 334 16.07 -18.88 1.04
CA LYS A 334 16.56 -20.21 0.66
C LYS A 334 18.03 -20.18 0.23
N LEU A 335 18.44 -19.20 -0.58
CA LEU A 335 19.81 -19.09 -1.09
C LEU A 335 20.85 -18.80 0.00
N LEU A 336 20.42 -18.25 1.14
CA LEU A 336 21.26 -18.07 2.34
C LEU A 336 21.47 -19.38 3.13
N GLY A 337 20.74 -20.45 2.80
CA GLY A 337 20.78 -21.73 3.53
C GLY A 337 20.40 -21.55 5.01
N ALA A 338 21.17 -22.16 5.93
CA ALA A 338 20.89 -22.08 7.36
C ALA A 338 20.88 -20.64 7.90
N LYS A 339 21.67 -19.72 7.33
CA LYS A 339 21.67 -18.29 7.70
C LYS A 339 20.34 -17.60 7.41
N GLY A 340 19.66 -18.03 6.35
CA GLY A 340 18.32 -17.55 6.02
C GLY A 340 17.27 -17.89 7.09
N PHE A 341 17.57 -18.79 8.02
CA PHE A 341 16.71 -19.18 9.13
C PHE A 341 17.24 -18.71 10.50
N GLU A 342 18.35 -17.97 10.52
CA GLU A 342 18.98 -17.49 11.75
C GLU A 342 18.23 -16.28 12.31
N ARG A 343 17.79 -16.37 13.56
CA ARG A 343 17.06 -15.28 14.22
C ARG A 343 17.94 -14.03 14.34
N GLY A 344 17.42 -12.89 13.87
CA GLY A 344 18.14 -11.61 13.92
C GLY A 344 19.07 -11.35 12.75
N HIS A 345 19.26 -12.32 11.83
CA HIS A 345 19.94 -12.04 10.57
C HIS A 345 19.11 -11.06 9.73
N THR A 346 19.77 -10.04 9.17
CA THR A 346 19.17 -8.96 8.37
C THR A 346 18.17 -9.44 7.32
N ALA A 347 18.52 -10.50 6.59
CA ALA A 347 17.68 -11.07 5.54
C ALA A 347 16.78 -12.25 5.96
N SER A 348 16.90 -12.80 7.17
CA SER A 348 16.20 -14.05 7.52
C SER A 348 14.70 -13.86 7.71
N ASN A 349 14.26 -12.67 8.13
CA ASN A 349 12.87 -12.41 8.46
C ASN A 349 12.07 -11.70 7.37
N ILE A 350 12.70 -11.23 6.28
CA ILE A 350 12.05 -10.46 5.21
C ILE A 350 10.83 -11.22 4.66
N ALA A 351 10.97 -12.52 4.37
CA ALA A 351 9.88 -13.34 3.83
C ALA A 351 8.68 -13.43 4.80
N ILE A 352 8.95 -13.53 6.11
CA ILE A 352 7.90 -13.57 7.14
C ILE A 352 7.23 -12.20 7.28
N ASP A 353 8.02 -11.12 7.26
CA ASP A 353 7.53 -9.76 7.43
C ASP A 353 6.75 -9.23 6.23
N ILE A 354 7.12 -9.59 5.00
CA ILE A 354 6.42 -9.15 3.79
C ILE A 354 5.19 -10.03 3.48
N ARG A 355 5.09 -11.24 4.04
CA ARG A 355 3.95 -12.14 3.79
C ARG A 355 2.58 -11.49 4.01
N PRO A 356 2.34 -10.67 5.05
CA PRO A 356 1.07 -9.98 5.23
C PRO A 356 0.74 -8.97 4.14
N PHE A 357 1.71 -8.42 3.39
CA PHE A 357 1.44 -7.44 2.34
C PHE A 357 0.63 -8.03 1.18
N THR A 358 0.71 -9.35 0.94
CA THR A 358 -0.14 -10.03 -0.05
C THR A 358 -1.56 -10.32 0.47
N ILE A 359 -1.84 -10.02 1.74
CA ILE A 359 -3.13 -10.24 2.43
C ILE A 359 -3.79 -8.90 2.78
N PHE A 360 -3.05 -8.00 3.43
CA PHE A 360 -3.51 -6.68 3.85
C PHE A 360 -3.80 -5.79 2.64
N GLU A 361 -4.50 -4.68 2.88
CA GLU A 361 -4.91 -3.74 1.82
C GLU A 361 -5.77 -4.39 0.71
N GLY A 362 -6.42 -5.52 1.04
CA GLY A 362 -7.16 -6.38 0.11
C GLY A 362 -6.31 -7.59 -0.32
N PRO A 363 -6.75 -8.84 -0.06
CA PRO A 363 -5.99 -10.03 -0.45
C PRO A 363 -5.74 -10.07 -1.96
N ASN A 364 -4.54 -10.48 -2.37
CA ASN A 364 -4.14 -10.38 -3.79
C ASN A 364 -5.11 -11.08 -4.74
N ASP A 365 -5.64 -12.26 -4.40
CA ASP A 365 -6.57 -13.00 -5.26
C ASP A 365 -7.88 -12.23 -5.51
N MET A 366 -8.40 -11.57 -4.46
CA MET A 366 -9.57 -10.69 -4.56
C MET A 366 -9.27 -9.51 -5.48
N LEU A 367 -8.10 -8.89 -5.31
CA LEU A 367 -7.70 -7.75 -6.14
C LEU A 367 -7.45 -8.13 -7.59
N TYR A 368 -6.93 -9.34 -7.88
CA TYR A 368 -6.83 -9.85 -9.24
C TYR A 368 -8.19 -10.04 -9.90
N ALA A 369 -9.16 -10.62 -9.18
CA ALA A 369 -10.53 -10.68 -9.68
C ALA A 369 -11.13 -9.27 -9.91
N GLU A 370 -10.82 -8.31 -9.05
CA GLU A 370 -11.23 -6.91 -9.23
C GLU A 370 -10.54 -6.25 -10.43
N ILE A 371 -9.26 -6.53 -10.72
CA ILE A 371 -8.56 -6.06 -11.92
C ILE A 371 -9.31 -6.52 -13.17
N TYR A 372 -9.72 -7.80 -13.23
CA TYR A 372 -10.58 -8.28 -14.32
C TYR A 372 -11.89 -7.48 -14.38
N ASP A 373 -12.60 -7.33 -13.26
CA ASP A 373 -13.87 -6.61 -13.22
C ASP A 373 -13.76 -5.14 -13.64
N GLN A 374 -12.64 -4.47 -13.36
CA GLN A 374 -12.35 -3.11 -13.84
C GLN A 374 -11.96 -3.07 -15.31
N PHE A 375 -11.26 -4.09 -15.81
CA PHE A 375 -10.83 -4.16 -17.20
C PHE A 375 -12.01 -4.37 -18.17
N VAL A 376 -12.99 -5.17 -17.78
CA VAL A 376 -14.19 -5.48 -18.60
C VAL A 376 -15.29 -4.41 -18.52
N ARG A 377 -15.03 -3.29 -17.85
CA ARG A 377 -15.97 -2.16 -17.69
C ARG A 377 -15.41 -0.92 -18.36
N ALA A 378 -16.32 -0.08 -18.85
CA ALA A 378 -15.95 1.24 -19.35
C ALA A 378 -15.36 2.10 -18.23
N THR A 379 -14.26 2.79 -18.50
CA THR A 379 -13.65 3.78 -17.60
C THR A 379 -14.58 4.99 -17.40
N ALA A 380 -14.21 5.91 -16.51
CA ALA A 380 -14.97 7.15 -16.33
C ALA A 380 -14.96 7.99 -17.62
N GLU A 381 -13.79 8.14 -18.22
CA GLU A 381 -13.56 8.88 -19.46
C GLU A 381 -14.31 8.25 -20.64
N GLU A 382 -14.31 6.92 -20.75
CA GLU A 382 -15.08 6.21 -21.77
C GLU A 382 -16.59 6.45 -21.61
N LYS A 383 -17.10 6.43 -20.38
CA LYS A 383 -18.52 6.73 -20.11
C LYS A 383 -18.87 8.17 -20.45
N GLU A 384 -18.00 9.12 -20.13
CA GLU A 384 -18.17 10.54 -20.48
C GLU A 384 -18.15 10.76 -22.00
N ALA A 385 -17.32 10.00 -22.73
CA ALA A 385 -17.29 9.98 -24.19
C ALA A 385 -18.46 9.19 -24.82
N GLY A 386 -19.36 8.60 -24.03
CA GLY A 386 -20.48 7.81 -24.51
C GLY A 386 -20.12 6.42 -25.06
N ILE A 387 -18.88 5.96 -24.83
CA ILE A 387 -18.40 4.65 -25.25
C ILE A 387 -19.08 3.56 -24.41
N LYS A 388 -19.65 2.56 -25.09
CA LYS A 388 -20.22 1.37 -24.49
C LYS A 388 -19.46 0.15 -24.98
N LEU A 389 -19.04 -0.71 -24.05
CA LEU A 389 -18.36 -1.95 -24.41
C LEU A 389 -19.36 -2.98 -24.89
N ASP A 390 -19.08 -3.60 -26.03
CA ASP A 390 -19.75 -4.82 -26.44
C ASP A 390 -19.29 -5.95 -25.50
N LYS A 391 -20.23 -6.58 -24.82
CA LYS A 391 -19.93 -7.67 -23.89
C LYS A 391 -19.38 -8.92 -24.59
N ASN A 392 -19.69 -9.08 -25.88
CA ASN A 392 -19.21 -10.19 -26.69
C ASN A 392 -17.83 -9.92 -27.30
N GLN A 393 -17.25 -8.72 -27.13
CA GLN A 393 -15.90 -8.47 -27.61
C GLN A 393 -14.90 -9.33 -26.83
N THR A 394 -13.82 -9.71 -27.49
CA THR A 394 -12.77 -10.54 -26.88
C THR A 394 -11.92 -9.72 -25.92
N LEU A 395 -11.22 -10.40 -25.00
CA LEU A 395 -10.24 -9.73 -24.14
C LEU A 395 -9.15 -9.05 -24.99
N LEU A 396 -8.76 -9.63 -26.12
CA LEU A 396 -7.80 -9.03 -27.05
C LEU A 396 -8.32 -7.71 -27.64
N ALA A 397 -9.58 -7.67 -28.09
CA ALA A 397 -10.19 -6.45 -28.63
C ALA A 397 -10.30 -5.36 -27.56
N ARG A 398 -10.62 -5.73 -26.31
CA ARG A 398 -10.61 -4.78 -25.19
C ARG A 398 -9.21 -4.25 -24.91
N LEU A 399 -8.20 -5.12 -24.90
CA LEU A 399 -6.81 -4.74 -24.66
C LEU A 399 -6.30 -3.70 -25.67
N GLN A 400 -6.71 -3.83 -26.94
CA GLN A 400 -6.32 -2.92 -28.02
C GLN A 400 -6.98 -1.54 -27.95
N THR A 401 -8.13 -1.43 -27.27
CA THR A 401 -8.92 -0.19 -27.18
C THR A 401 -8.77 0.53 -25.85
N ASP A 402 -8.35 -0.17 -24.80
CA ASP A 402 -8.17 0.41 -23.47
C ASP A 402 -6.90 1.29 -23.41
N ALA A 403 -7.09 2.57 -23.11
CA ALA A 403 -6.01 3.58 -23.13
C ALA A 403 -4.87 3.26 -22.13
N ARG A 404 -5.15 2.51 -21.06
CA ARG A 404 -4.13 2.07 -20.10
C ARG A 404 -3.11 1.12 -20.72
N PHE A 405 -3.45 0.52 -21.86
CA PHE A 405 -2.64 -0.43 -22.62
C PHE A 405 -2.23 0.12 -23.99
N ALA A 406 -2.27 1.45 -24.18
CA ALA A 406 -2.03 2.10 -25.47
C ALA A 406 -0.69 1.74 -26.15
N ALA A 407 0.29 1.24 -25.40
CA ALA A 407 1.54 0.71 -25.94
C ALA A 407 1.42 -0.71 -26.56
N VAL A 408 0.50 -1.57 -26.08
CA VAL A 408 0.13 -2.84 -26.77
C VAL A 408 -0.37 -2.53 -28.18
N ALA A 409 -1.17 -1.48 -28.31
CA ALA A 409 -1.82 -1.12 -29.55
C ALA A 409 -0.87 -0.54 -30.60
N ARG A 410 0.33 -0.09 -30.21
CA ARG A 410 1.24 0.66 -31.08
C ARG A 410 2.53 -0.08 -31.46
N ASP A 411 3.16 -0.83 -30.54
CA ASP A 411 4.53 -1.32 -30.79
C ASP A 411 4.84 -2.76 -30.30
N TYR A 412 4.00 -3.39 -29.46
CA TYR A 412 4.27 -4.74 -28.94
C TYR A 412 3.40 -5.82 -29.59
N THR A 413 4.02 -6.65 -30.43
CA THR A 413 3.36 -7.84 -30.98
C THR A 413 3.31 -8.92 -29.89
N LEU A 414 2.12 -9.16 -29.33
CA LEU A 414 1.91 -10.29 -28.42
C LEU A 414 2.22 -11.62 -29.12
N PRO A 415 2.93 -12.55 -28.45
CA PRO A 415 3.11 -13.92 -28.92
C PRO A 415 1.78 -14.60 -29.26
N GLU A 416 1.79 -15.46 -30.28
CA GLU A 416 0.57 -16.05 -30.84
C GLU A 416 -0.22 -16.89 -29.81
N ASP A 417 0.48 -17.59 -28.91
CA ASP A 417 -0.13 -18.38 -27.85
C ASP A 417 -0.94 -17.53 -26.85
N ILE A 418 -0.40 -16.37 -26.48
CA ILE A 418 -1.07 -15.41 -25.59
C ILE A 418 -2.20 -14.69 -26.33
N ARG A 419 -1.95 -14.29 -27.58
CA ARG A 419 -2.95 -13.66 -28.46
C ARG A 419 -4.17 -14.56 -28.65
N SER A 420 -3.94 -15.83 -28.99
CA SER A 420 -4.99 -16.84 -29.16
C SER A 420 -5.83 -16.99 -27.88
N PHE A 421 -5.19 -17.11 -26.72
CA PHE A 421 -5.90 -17.20 -25.44
C PHE A 421 -6.82 -15.99 -25.20
N LEU A 422 -6.33 -14.76 -25.42
CA LEU A 422 -7.13 -13.54 -25.24
C LEU A 422 -8.24 -13.39 -26.29
N GLN A 423 -8.09 -14.00 -27.46
CA GLN A 423 -9.10 -14.02 -28.52
C GLN A 423 -10.21 -15.04 -28.25
N GLU A 424 -9.90 -16.15 -27.56
CA GLU A 424 -10.85 -17.21 -27.21
C GLU A 424 -11.83 -16.82 -26.09
N HIS A 425 -11.50 -15.81 -25.27
CA HIS A 425 -12.32 -15.40 -24.12
C HIS A 425 -13.00 -14.05 -24.36
N THR A 426 -14.32 -13.97 -24.13
CA THR A 426 -15.06 -12.70 -24.14
C THR A 426 -15.05 -12.01 -22.78
N LEU A 427 -15.59 -10.78 -22.72
CA LEU A 427 -15.67 -10.01 -21.48
C LEU A 427 -16.63 -10.59 -20.43
N THR A 428 -17.43 -11.60 -20.77
CA THR A 428 -18.44 -12.16 -19.85
C THR A 428 -18.26 -13.63 -19.50
N ASP A 429 -17.32 -14.33 -20.13
CA ASP A 429 -17.26 -15.80 -20.04
C ASP A 429 -16.48 -16.32 -18.81
N ALA A 430 -15.79 -15.44 -18.08
CA ALA A 430 -14.96 -15.86 -16.96
C ALA A 430 -15.77 -16.17 -15.69
N CYS A 431 -15.67 -17.42 -15.22
CA CYS A 431 -16.16 -17.80 -13.90
C CYS A 431 -15.33 -17.13 -12.77
N ALA A 432 -15.81 -17.18 -11.54
CA ALA A 432 -15.15 -16.51 -10.40
C ALA A 432 -13.67 -16.88 -10.23
N LEU A 433 -13.30 -18.15 -10.50
CA LEU A 433 -11.93 -18.62 -10.42
C LEU A 433 -11.07 -18.11 -11.60
N GLN A 434 -11.60 -18.19 -12.83
CA GLN A 434 -10.92 -17.69 -14.02
C GLN A 434 -10.64 -16.19 -13.94
N LYS A 435 -11.53 -15.40 -13.31
CA LYS A 435 -11.29 -13.96 -13.10
C LYS A 435 -9.98 -13.67 -12.38
N VAL A 436 -9.57 -14.52 -11.43
CA VAL A 436 -8.30 -14.35 -10.72
C VAL A 436 -7.13 -14.51 -11.68
N PHE A 437 -7.08 -15.59 -12.46
CA PHE A 437 -5.98 -15.87 -13.38
C PHE A 437 -5.96 -14.90 -14.57
N ILE A 438 -7.12 -14.54 -15.12
CA ILE A 438 -7.19 -13.51 -16.18
C ILE A 438 -6.77 -12.15 -15.62
N GLY A 439 -7.15 -11.82 -14.37
CA GLY A 439 -6.69 -10.62 -13.68
C GLY A 439 -5.17 -10.56 -13.53
N LYS A 440 -4.54 -11.69 -13.19
CA LYS A 440 -3.06 -11.85 -13.16
C LYS A 440 -2.43 -11.60 -14.52
N ILE A 441 -2.99 -12.17 -15.59
CA ILE A 441 -2.55 -11.95 -16.97
C ILE A 441 -2.63 -10.46 -17.34
N ILE A 442 -3.77 -9.82 -17.08
CA ILE A 442 -3.98 -8.39 -17.35
C ILE A 442 -2.97 -7.53 -16.59
N ALA A 443 -2.73 -7.82 -15.31
CA ALA A 443 -1.75 -7.11 -14.49
C ALA A 443 -0.34 -7.22 -15.08
N ARG A 444 0.07 -8.41 -15.50
CA ARG A 444 1.39 -8.63 -16.12
C ARG A 444 1.51 -7.99 -17.49
N LEU A 445 0.44 -7.98 -18.28
CA LEU A 445 0.38 -7.26 -19.56
C LEU A 445 0.55 -5.74 -19.37
N PHE A 446 0.00 -5.19 -18.29
CA PHE A 446 0.18 -3.77 -17.95
C PHE A 446 1.65 -3.43 -17.71
N VAL A 447 2.42 -4.31 -17.08
CA VAL A 447 3.88 -4.11 -16.91
C VAL A 447 4.64 -4.40 -18.21
N PHE A 448 4.26 -5.45 -18.93
CA PHE A 448 4.93 -5.88 -20.16
C PHE A 448 5.03 -4.75 -21.19
N VAL A 449 3.99 -3.92 -21.31
CA VAL A 449 3.95 -2.83 -22.31
C VAL A 449 4.80 -1.63 -21.92
N GLN A 450 5.31 -1.61 -20.70
CA GLN A 450 6.20 -0.60 -20.15
C GLN A 450 7.63 -1.14 -20.03
N ALA A 451 7.87 -2.43 -20.31
CA ALA A 451 9.16 -3.06 -20.14
C ALA A 451 10.10 -2.72 -21.31
N GLU A 452 11.25 -2.12 -21.01
CA GLU A 452 12.24 -1.71 -22.01
C GLU A 452 13.30 -2.80 -22.28
N HIS A 453 13.49 -3.74 -21.35
CA HIS A 453 14.52 -4.78 -21.41
C HIS A 453 13.97 -6.14 -21.87
N GLU A 454 14.67 -6.78 -22.81
CA GLU A 454 14.29 -8.10 -23.37
C GLU A 454 14.15 -9.18 -22.28
N ASP A 455 15.04 -9.18 -21.27
CA ASP A 455 15.00 -10.15 -20.16
C ASP A 455 13.74 -9.98 -19.30
N THR A 456 13.33 -8.74 -19.02
CA THR A 456 12.10 -8.44 -18.27
C THR A 456 10.87 -8.82 -19.08
N VAL A 457 10.89 -8.55 -20.39
CA VAL A 457 9.84 -8.97 -21.33
C VAL A 457 9.69 -10.50 -21.31
N ALA A 458 10.79 -11.24 -21.47
CA ALA A 458 10.77 -12.70 -21.47
C ALA A 458 10.26 -13.28 -20.13
N PHE A 459 10.64 -12.65 -19.01
CA PHE A 459 10.14 -13.00 -17.68
C PHE A 459 8.62 -12.87 -17.56
N LEU A 460 8.08 -11.71 -17.93
CA LEU A 460 6.65 -11.42 -17.84
C LEU A 460 5.84 -12.34 -18.75
N LEU A 461 6.31 -12.60 -19.98
CA LEU A 461 5.66 -13.53 -20.90
C LEU A 461 5.64 -14.97 -20.36
N ASN A 462 6.70 -15.41 -19.67
CA ASN A 462 6.73 -16.72 -19.05
C ASN A 462 5.76 -16.84 -17.89
N ASP A 463 5.62 -15.81 -17.05
CA ASP A 463 4.63 -15.84 -15.97
C ASP A 463 3.19 -15.76 -16.50
N ILE A 464 2.94 -14.96 -17.55
CA ILE A 464 1.64 -14.96 -18.25
C ILE A 464 1.28 -16.36 -18.75
N ARG A 465 2.24 -17.09 -19.33
CA ARG A 465 1.99 -18.47 -19.79
C ARG A 465 1.64 -19.41 -18.65
N LYS A 466 2.25 -19.26 -17.46
CA LYS A 466 1.87 -20.04 -16.27
C LYS A 466 0.43 -19.74 -15.85
N ASP A 467 0.05 -18.47 -15.80
CA ASP A 467 -1.33 -18.08 -15.47
C ASP A 467 -2.34 -18.58 -16.51
N ILE A 468 -1.99 -18.60 -17.81
CA ILE A 468 -2.83 -19.18 -18.87
C ILE A 468 -3.04 -20.67 -18.64
N LEU A 469 -1.97 -21.41 -18.28
CA LEU A 469 -2.07 -22.83 -17.97
C LEU A 469 -2.99 -23.05 -16.77
N ASP A 470 -2.79 -22.33 -15.67
CA ASP A 470 -3.64 -22.42 -14.49
C ASP A 470 -5.11 -22.05 -14.79
N CYS A 471 -5.34 -21.02 -15.60
CA CYS A 471 -6.68 -20.62 -16.03
C CYS A 471 -7.40 -21.72 -16.82
N ARG A 472 -6.67 -22.46 -17.68
CA ARG A 472 -7.22 -23.58 -18.46
C ARG A 472 -7.61 -24.77 -17.59
N TYR A 473 -6.96 -24.96 -16.43
CA TYR A 473 -7.33 -26.00 -15.46
C TYR A 473 -8.57 -25.65 -14.61
N CYS A 474 -9.09 -24.42 -14.73
CA CYS A 474 -10.28 -23.98 -14.00
C CYS A 474 -11.60 -24.33 -14.69
N GLY A 475 -11.54 -24.87 -15.92
CA GLY A 475 -12.67 -25.18 -16.80
C GLY A 475 -13.14 -26.62 -16.75
#